data_AF-A0A1J8QJH0-F1
#
_entry.id   AF-A0A1J8QJH0-F1
#
_cell.length_a   1.000
_cell.length_b   1.000
_cell.length_c   1.000
_cell.angle_alpha   90.00
_cell.angle_beta   90.00
_cell.angle_gamma   90.00
#
_symmetry.space_group_name_H-M   'P 1'
#
loop_
_entity.id
_entity.type
_entity.pdbx_description
1 polymer ?
#
loop_
_entity_poly.entity_id
_entity_poly.type
_entity_poly.pdbx_seq_one_letter_code
_entity_poly.pdbx_strand_id
1 'polypeptide(L)'
;MLVSEITNTMYELESEKAKLQVDSDLSLVKRYRSFHLDPPLAIRYRAFANAGFELFTDFVFADFLVTYTPYFSQVVFHPKLFPWFVPDVTPADFAKTISSLLSAAFFPPNSTISSDSVAHLQEMVTRWQKYLDERIFSLATNINNGQKMSEFWTGPWLTGT
;
A
#
# COMPACT_ATOMS: atom_id res chain seq x y z
N MET A 1 12.38 27.21 5.87
CA MET A 1 10.99 26.73 5.69
C MET A 1 10.98 25.21 5.57
N LEU A 2 11.58 24.61 4.53
CA LEU A 2 11.62 23.14 4.38
C LEU A 2 12.25 22.38 5.57
N VAL A 3 13.39 22.84 6.11
CA VAL A 3 14.09 22.12 7.20
C VAL A 3 13.25 22.11 8.48
N SER A 4 12.55 23.20 8.79
CA SER A 4 11.70 23.29 9.98
C SER A 4 10.44 22.44 9.85
N GLU A 5 9.85 22.36 8.65
CA GLU A 5 8.69 21.49 8.39
C GLU A 5 9.06 20.02 8.51
N ILE A 6 10.17 19.59 7.88
CA ILE A 6 10.67 18.22 7.99
C ILE A 6 10.96 17.86 9.45
N THR A 7 11.59 18.78 10.21
CA THR A 7 11.91 18.54 11.63
C THR A 7 10.64 18.37 12.46
N ASN A 8 9.62 19.21 12.23
CA ASN A 8 8.35 19.10 12.93
C ASN A 8 7.61 17.80 12.60
N THR A 9 7.57 17.40 11.33
CA THR A 9 6.99 16.11 10.92
C THR A 9 7.73 14.93 11.56
N MET A 10 9.06 14.98 11.65
CA MET A 10 9.84 13.95 12.33
C MET A 10 9.52 13.87 13.82
N TYR A 11 9.37 15.00 14.51
CA TYR A 11 8.97 15.03 15.92
C TYR A 11 7.56 14.47 16.14
N GLU A 12 6.61 14.81 15.27
CA GLU A 12 5.25 14.26 15.33
C GLU A 12 5.27 12.74 15.15
N LEU A 13 6.00 12.23 14.15
CA LEU A 13 6.15 10.79 13.91
C LEU A 13 6.81 10.06 15.10
N GLU A 14 7.84 10.65 15.71
CA GLU A 14 8.46 10.10 16.93
C GLU A 14 7.48 10.06 18.11
N SER A 15 6.63 11.08 18.26
CA SER A 15 5.60 11.12 19.30
C SER A 15 4.52 10.05 19.09
N GLU A 16 4.18 9.74 17.83
CA GLU A 16 3.23 8.67 17.50
C GLU A 16 3.85 7.28 17.69
N LYS A 17 5.14 7.13 17.38
CA LYS A 17 5.88 5.89 17.63
C LYS A 17 5.80 5.47 19.10
N ALA A 18 5.82 6.42 20.03
CA ALA A 18 5.69 6.15 21.46
C ALA A 18 4.33 5.58 21.88
N LYS A 19 3.30 5.66 21.02
CA LYS A 19 1.96 5.09 21.27
C LYS A 19 1.86 3.63 20.83
N LEU A 20 2.84 3.10 20.09
CA LEU A 20 2.84 1.71 19.65
C LEU A 20 3.14 0.77 20.82
N GLN A 21 2.21 -0.14 21.09
CA GLN A 21 2.32 -1.11 22.18
C GLN A 21 3.32 -2.25 21.86
N VAL A 22 3.63 -2.45 20.58
CA VAL A 22 4.62 -3.40 20.05
C VAL A 22 5.33 -2.74 18.86
N ASP A 23 6.63 -2.50 18.97
CA ASP A 23 7.49 -2.05 17.86
C ASP A 23 8.31 -3.24 17.34
N SER A 24 7.88 -3.79 16.19
CA SER A 24 8.61 -4.86 15.49
C SER A 24 9.43 -4.35 14.30
N ASP A 25 9.43 -3.04 14.02
CA ASP A 25 10.07 -2.44 12.84
C ASP A 25 11.58 -2.69 12.85
N LEU A 26 12.21 -2.61 14.03
CA LEU A 26 13.64 -2.89 14.15
C LEU A 26 13.98 -4.34 13.78
N SER A 27 13.07 -5.29 14.05
CA SER A 27 13.27 -6.70 13.68
C SER A 27 13.10 -6.89 12.17
N LEU A 28 12.15 -6.18 11.55
CA LEU A 28 11.96 -6.17 10.10
C LEU A 28 13.16 -5.52 9.39
N VAL A 29 13.61 -4.34 9.83
CA VAL A 29 14.79 -3.65 9.27
C VAL A 29 16.05 -4.50 9.41
N LYS A 30 16.25 -5.18 10.54
CA LYS A 30 17.38 -6.11 10.73
C LYS A 30 17.27 -7.32 9.79
N ARG A 31 16.08 -7.88 9.62
CA ARG A 31 15.81 -8.96 8.65
C ARG A 31 16.07 -8.48 7.22
N TYR A 32 15.66 -7.25 6.88
CA TYR A 32 15.95 -6.60 5.60
C TYR A 32 17.45 -6.45 5.35
N ARG A 33 18.21 -5.95 6.33
CA ARG A 33 19.67 -5.83 6.22
C ARG A 33 20.38 -7.18 6.13
N SER A 34 19.79 -8.26 6.65
CA SER A 34 20.39 -9.60 6.53
C SER A 34 20.32 -10.18 5.10
N PHE A 35 19.35 -9.74 4.28
CA PHE A 35 19.26 -10.14 2.86
C PHE A 35 20.32 -9.49 1.96
N HIS A 36 21.13 -8.57 2.49
CA HIS A 36 22.26 -7.97 1.76
C HIS A 36 23.38 -8.98 1.42
N LEU A 37 23.35 -10.17 2.02
CA LEU A 37 24.43 -11.15 1.95
C LEU A 37 24.23 -12.28 0.93
N ASP A 38 23.04 -12.43 0.34
CA ASP A 38 22.76 -13.42 -0.71
C ASP A 38 21.50 -13.00 -1.51
N PRO A 39 21.61 -12.51 -2.78
CA PRO A 39 20.44 -12.17 -3.56
C PRO A 39 20.02 -13.36 -4.43
N PRO A 40 18.98 -14.10 -4.03
CA PRO A 40 17.99 -14.47 -5.03
C PRO A 40 16.55 -14.44 -4.49
N LEU A 41 15.62 -14.13 -5.41
CA LEU A 41 14.19 -13.90 -5.25
C LEU A 41 13.82 -12.49 -4.75
N ALA A 42 13.36 -11.68 -5.70
CA ALA A 42 12.53 -10.53 -5.41
C ALA A 42 11.42 -10.88 -4.39
N ILE A 43 11.42 -10.15 -3.28
CA ILE A 43 10.47 -10.34 -2.21
C ILE A 43 9.10 -9.86 -2.70
N ARG A 44 8.05 -10.66 -2.47
CA ARG A 44 6.66 -10.29 -2.73
C ARG A 44 6.05 -9.75 -1.45
N TYR A 45 5.74 -8.45 -1.41
CA TYR A 45 5.01 -7.87 -0.30
C TYR A 45 3.51 -8.19 -0.39
N ARG A 46 2.89 -8.53 0.73
CA ARG A 46 1.45 -8.80 0.88
C ARG A 46 0.83 -7.68 1.70
N ALA A 47 0.02 -6.84 1.04
CA ALA A 47 -0.72 -5.76 1.69
C ALA A 47 -2.17 -6.18 1.97
N PHE A 48 -2.67 -5.83 3.16
CA PHE A 48 -4.09 -5.88 3.51
C PHE A 48 -4.61 -4.45 3.51
N ALA A 49 -5.62 -4.18 2.70
CA ALA A 49 -6.09 -2.81 2.52
C ALA A 49 -7.54 -2.66 3.01
N ASN A 50 -7.77 -1.68 3.87
CA ASN A 50 -9.07 -1.01 3.98
C ASN A 50 -9.14 0.14 2.94
N ALA A 51 -10.34 0.45 2.48
CA ALA A 51 -10.59 1.41 1.42
C ALA A 51 -10.33 2.85 1.88
N GLY A 52 -10.26 3.77 0.92
CA GLY A 52 -9.98 5.18 1.21
C GLY A 52 -8.51 5.43 1.50
N PHE A 53 -8.22 6.14 2.59
CA PHE A 53 -6.86 6.64 2.86
C PHE A 53 -5.86 5.53 3.18
N GLU A 54 -6.28 4.45 3.83
CA GLU A 54 -5.41 3.32 4.15
C GLU A 54 -4.88 2.65 2.87
N LEU A 55 -5.76 2.40 1.89
CA LEU A 55 -5.34 1.93 0.57
C LEU A 55 -4.39 2.91 -0.13
N PHE A 56 -4.61 4.23 -0.01
CA PHE A 56 -3.68 5.22 -0.55
C PHE A 56 -2.29 5.11 0.10
N THR A 57 -2.22 4.99 1.43
CA THR A 57 -0.95 4.82 2.13
C THR A 57 -0.25 3.51 1.77
N ASP A 58 -1.00 2.43 1.55
CA ASP A 58 -0.45 1.17 1.06
C ASP A 58 0.17 1.30 -0.33
N PHE A 59 -0.45 2.07 -1.23
CA PHE A 59 0.12 2.36 -2.54
C PHE A 59 1.43 3.16 -2.44
N VAL A 60 1.46 4.19 -1.60
CA VAL A 60 2.67 4.99 -1.35
C VAL A 60 3.79 4.10 -0.81
N PHE A 61 3.49 3.22 0.14
CA PHE A 61 4.49 2.32 0.70
C PHE A 61 4.95 1.28 -0.31
N ALA A 62 4.04 0.69 -1.08
CA ALA A 62 4.37 -0.27 -2.14
C ALA A 62 5.27 0.36 -3.22
N ASP A 63 5.00 1.60 -3.59
CA ASP A 63 5.81 2.36 -4.54
C ASP A 63 7.20 2.65 -3.97
N PHE A 64 7.28 3.01 -2.70
CA PHE A 64 8.57 3.17 -2.03
C PHE A 64 9.42 1.89 -2.10
N LEU A 65 8.81 0.74 -1.77
CA LEU A 65 9.50 -0.55 -1.78
C LEU A 65 10.05 -0.90 -3.16
N VAL A 66 9.27 -0.76 -4.22
CA VAL A 66 9.68 -1.16 -5.57
C VAL A 66 10.60 -0.12 -6.23
N THR A 67 10.32 1.17 -6.04
CA THR A 67 11.04 2.24 -6.74
C THR A 67 12.39 2.54 -6.12
N TYR A 68 12.49 2.50 -4.79
CA TYR A 68 13.67 2.99 -4.06
C TYR A 68 14.45 1.90 -3.33
N THR A 69 14.03 0.64 -3.40
CA THR A 69 14.77 -0.47 -2.81
C THR A 69 15.06 -1.57 -3.84
N PRO A 70 16.23 -2.23 -3.77
CA PRO A 70 16.59 -3.27 -4.74
C PRO A 70 15.98 -4.65 -4.44
N TYR A 71 15.17 -4.79 -3.39
CA TYR A 71 14.76 -6.10 -2.87
C TYR A 71 13.37 -6.54 -3.33
N PHE A 72 12.55 -5.61 -3.82
CA PHE A 72 11.17 -5.86 -4.23
C PHE A 72 11.03 -5.65 -5.72
N SER A 73 10.59 -6.68 -6.43
CA SER A 73 10.19 -6.55 -7.85
C SER A 73 8.68 -6.60 -8.04
N GLN A 74 7.93 -6.95 -6.99
CA GLN A 74 6.48 -7.09 -7.08
C GLN A 74 5.79 -6.93 -5.73
N VAL A 75 4.63 -6.28 -5.75
CA VAL A 75 3.70 -6.17 -4.62
C VAL A 75 2.38 -6.82 -5.02
N VAL A 76 1.84 -7.65 -4.12
CA VAL A 76 0.55 -8.33 -4.28
C VAL A 76 -0.40 -7.82 -3.20
N PHE A 77 -1.47 -7.16 -3.62
CA PHE A 77 -2.53 -6.66 -2.75
C PHE A 77 -3.59 -7.76 -2.55
N HIS A 78 -4.03 -7.96 -1.31
CA HIS A 78 -5.01 -8.98 -0.93
C HIS A 78 -6.32 -8.33 -0.50
N PRO A 79 -7.19 -7.93 -1.45
CA PRO A 79 -8.50 -7.36 -1.13
C PRO A 79 -9.42 -8.42 -0.51
N LYS A 80 -10.49 -7.95 0.14
CA LYS A 80 -11.61 -8.84 0.49
C LYS A 80 -12.49 -9.05 -0.75
N LEU A 81 -13.05 -10.24 -0.89
CA LEU A 81 -13.90 -10.60 -2.03
C LEU A 81 -15.29 -9.94 -1.98
N PHE A 82 -15.75 -9.63 -0.78
CA PHE A 82 -17.04 -9.03 -0.52
C PHE A 82 -16.95 -8.17 0.76
N PRO A 83 -17.84 -7.18 0.93
CA PRO A 83 -17.82 -6.31 2.11
C PRO A 83 -18.08 -7.16 3.35
N TRP A 84 -17.06 -7.40 4.17
CA TRP A 84 -17.16 -8.21 5.39
C TRP A 84 -17.28 -7.28 6.60
N PHE A 85 -16.46 -6.22 6.64
CA PHE A 85 -16.66 -5.02 7.44
C PHE A 85 -16.63 -3.77 6.54
N VAL A 86 -17.37 -2.73 6.95
CA VAL A 86 -17.78 -1.58 6.12
C VAL A 86 -16.67 -0.88 5.31
N PRO A 87 -15.38 -0.85 5.72
CA PRO A 87 -14.33 -0.26 4.88
C PRO A 87 -13.47 -1.27 4.08
N ASP A 88 -13.83 -2.55 3.93
CA ASP A 88 -12.98 -3.49 3.21
C ASP A 88 -12.80 -3.15 1.73
N VAL A 89 -11.55 -3.17 1.21
CA VAL A 89 -11.28 -2.95 -0.22
C VAL A 89 -11.78 -4.10 -1.06
N THR A 90 -12.61 -3.78 -2.05
CA THR A 90 -12.90 -4.68 -3.18
C THR A 90 -11.98 -4.38 -4.38
N PRO A 91 -11.83 -5.31 -5.34
CA PRO A 91 -11.11 -5.01 -6.59
C PRO A 91 -11.65 -3.79 -7.35
N ALA A 92 -12.94 -3.48 -7.22
CA ALA A 92 -13.55 -2.31 -7.82
C ALA A 92 -13.08 -1.02 -7.12
N ASP A 93 -12.96 -1.02 -5.78
CA ASP A 93 -12.46 0.12 -5.02
C ASP A 93 -10.98 0.39 -5.34
N PHE A 94 -10.19 -0.67 -5.51
CA PHE A 94 -8.80 -0.56 -5.93
C PHE A 94 -8.64 0.15 -7.28
N ALA A 95 -9.41 -0.26 -8.30
CA ALA A 95 -9.39 0.38 -9.61
C ALA A 95 -9.93 1.83 -9.56
N LYS A 96 -11.00 2.05 -8.77
CA LYS A 96 -11.58 3.38 -8.59
C LYS A 96 -10.58 4.34 -7.96
N THR A 97 -9.84 3.95 -6.92
CA THR A 97 -8.87 4.82 -6.25
C THR A 97 -7.86 5.42 -7.22
N ILE A 98 -7.25 4.63 -8.10
CA ILE A 98 -6.30 5.14 -9.11
C ILE A 98 -6.98 6.13 -10.05
N SER A 99 -8.16 5.77 -10.59
CA SER A 99 -8.90 6.66 -11.50
C SER A 99 -9.38 7.96 -10.83
N SER A 100 -9.75 7.89 -9.56
CA SER A 100 -10.18 9.04 -8.76
C SER A 100 -9.03 9.99 -8.47
N LEU A 101 -7.86 9.48 -8.10
CA LEU A 101 -6.68 10.31 -7.83
C LEU A 101 -6.13 11.00 -9.09
N LEU A 102 -6.36 10.44 -10.28
CA LEU A 102 -6.04 11.10 -11.55
C LEU A 102 -7.10 12.14 -11.99
N SER A 103 -8.30 12.10 -11.41
CA SER A 103 -9.39 12.99 -11.77
C SER A 103 -9.26 14.35 -11.10
N ALA A 104 -9.22 15.41 -11.90
CA ALA A 104 -9.25 16.79 -11.40
C ALA A 104 -10.54 17.10 -10.61
N ALA A 105 -11.62 16.34 -10.80
CA ALA A 105 -12.88 16.52 -10.09
C ALA A 105 -12.88 15.91 -8.68
N PHE A 106 -11.89 15.09 -8.34
CA PHE A 106 -11.81 14.45 -7.03
C PHE A 106 -11.45 15.46 -5.93
N PHE A 107 -10.59 16.43 -6.24
CA PHE A 107 -10.26 17.52 -5.33
C PHE A 107 -11.17 18.71 -5.61
N PRO A 108 -11.85 19.26 -4.59
CA PRO A 108 -12.78 20.35 -4.81
C PRO A 108 -12.02 21.62 -5.22
N PRO A 109 -12.56 22.43 -6.16
CA PRO A 109 -11.84 23.55 -6.78
C PRO A 109 -11.53 24.72 -5.81
N ASN A 110 -12.15 24.72 -4.64
CA ASN A 110 -11.93 25.69 -3.56
C ASN A 110 -10.87 25.24 -2.53
N SER A 111 -10.18 24.13 -2.80
CA SER A 111 -9.13 23.62 -1.92
C SER A 111 -7.84 24.43 -2.10
N THR A 112 -7.14 24.72 -0.99
CA THR A 112 -5.84 25.41 -0.96
C THR A 112 -4.70 24.46 -1.33
N ILE A 113 -4.86 23.68 -2.41
CA ILE A 113 -3.85 22.72 -2.86
C ILE A 113 -2.90 23.45 -3.83
N SER A 114 -1.60 23.34 -3.60
CA SER A 114 -0.61 23.92 -4.52
C SER A 114 -0.61 23.16 -5.85
N SER A 115 -0.32 23.87 -6.94
CA SER A 115 -0.14 23.24 -8.27
C SER A 115 0.90 22.14 -8.24
N ASP A 116 1.95 22.32 -7.43
CA ASP A 116 3.08 21.40 -7.33
C ASP A 116 2.65 20.10 -6.64
N SER A 117 1.85 20.19 -5.56
CA SER A 117 1.31 19.00 -4.89
C SER A 117 0.40 18.20 -5.82
N VAL A 118 -0.41 18.86 -6.67
CA VAL A 118 -1.22 18.17 -7.68
C VAL A 118 -0.33 17.48 -8.71
N ALA A 119 0.70 18.15 -9.21
CA ALA A 119 1.62 17.59 -10.19
C ALA A 119 2.36 16.36 -9.64
N HIS A 120 2.87 16.42 -8.41
CA HIS A 120 3.54 15.29 -7.75
C HIS A 120 2.60 14.11 -7.54
N LEU A 121 1.35 14.37 -7.12
CA LEU A 121 0.36 13.31 -6.98
C LEU A 121 0.06 12.65 -8.33
N GLN A 122 -0.12 13.44 -9.39
CA GLN A 122 -0.38 12.92 -10.73
C GLN A 122 0.78 12.07 -11.26
N GLU A 123 2.02 12.53 -11.06
CA GLU A 123 3.22 11.77 -11.44
C GLU A 123 3.27 10.42 -10.72
N MET A 124 3.07 10.43 -9.40
CA MET A 124 3.10 9.24 -8.56
C MET A 124 1.99 8.24 -8.95
N VAL A 125 0.75 8.70 -9.13
CA VAL A 125 -0.38 7.83 -9.48
C VAL A 125 -0.24 7.29 -10.91
N THR A 126 0.32 8.06 -11.83
CA THR A 126 0.64 7.59 -13.19
C THR A 126 1.66 6.47 -13.15
N ARG A 127 2.68 6.57 -12.28
CA ARG A 127 3.64 5.48 -12.05
C ARG A 127 2.97 4.23 -11.48
N TRP A 128 2.02 4.38 -10.55
CA TRP A 128 1.26 3.23 -10.02
C TRP A 128 0.41 2.54 -11.09
N GLN A 129 -0.21 3.31 -11.99
CA GLN A 129 -0.94 2.75 -13.13
C GLN A 129 -0.01 1.90 -14.00
N LYS A 130 1.18 2.41 -14.32
CA LYS A 130 2.21 1.63 -15.04
C LYS A 130 2.58 0.35 -14.30
N TYR A 131 2.74 0.38 -12.98
CA TYR A 131 3.03 -0.81 -12.18
C TYR A 131 1.93 -1.86 -12.25
N LEU A 132 0.66 -1.46 -12.35
CA LEU A 132 -0.45 -2.39 -12.55
C LEU A 132 -0.39 -3.04 -13.94
N ASP A 133 -0.13 -2.24 -14.97
CA ASP A 133 -0.03 -2.71 -16.36
C ASP A 133 1.14 -3.71 -16.51
N GLU A 134 2.27 -3.44 -15.86
CA GLU A 134 3.48 -4.28 -15.87
C GLU A 134 3.44 -5.44 -14.85
N ARG A 135 2.34 -5.60 -14.10
CA ARG A 135 2.17 -6.60 -13.03
C ARG A 135 3.19 -6.51 -11.88
N ILE A 136 3.88 -5.37 -11.77
CA ILE A 136 4.67 -5.00 -10.59
C ILE A 136 3.73 -4.82 -9.39
N PHE A 137 2.59 -4.18 -9.59
CA PHE A 137 1.45 -4.23 -8.67
C PHE A 137 0.43 -5.23 -9.20
N SER A 138 -0.13 -6.04 -8.30
CA SER A 138 -1.12 -7.05 -8.68
C SER A 138 -2.09 -7.33 -7.54
N LEU A 139 -3.30 -7.77 -7.87
CA LEU A 139 -4.27 -8.22 -6.86
C LEU A 139 -4.28 -9.76 -6.81
N ALA A 140 -4.31 -10.31 -5.60
CA ALA A 140 -4.49 -11.74 -5.37
C ALA A 140 -5.96 -12.16 -5.51
N THR A 141 -6.50 -12.02 -6.72
CA THR A 141 -7.87 -12.45 -7.06
C THR A 141 -7.92 -13.83 -7.71
N ASN A 142 -6.76 -14.43 -8.02
CA ASN A 142 -6.69 -15.75 -8.67
C ASN A 142 -7.08 -16.90 -7.71
N ILE A 143 -7.65 -17.95 -8.31
CA ILE A 143 -7.93 -19.24 -7.69
C ILE A 143 -6.66 -20.10 -7.82
N ASN A 144 -6.11 -20.58 -6.71
CA ASN A 144 -5.07 -21.60 -6.73
C ASN A 144 -5.69 -22.94 -6.31
N ASN A 145 -5.62 -23.95 -7.20
CA ASN A 145 -6.08 -25.31 -6.93
C ASN A 145 -7.53 -25.42 -6.40
N GLY A 146 -8.45 -24.64 -6.97
CA GLY A 146 -9.86 -24.69 -6.60
C GLY A 146 -10.24 -23.91 -5.32
N GLN A 147 -9.27 -23.31 -4.61
CA GLN A 147 -9.53 -22.35 -3.53
C GLN A 147 -9.25 -20.92 -4.02
N LYS A 148 -10.17 -19.98 -3.82
CA LYS A 148 -9.82 -18.56 -4.02
C LYS A 148 -8.79 -18.19 -2.96
N MET A 149 -7.65 -17.61 -3.34
CA MET A 149 -6.66 -17.10 -2.37
C MET A 149 -7.26 -16.07 -1.39
N SER A 150 -8.43 -15.53 -1.73
CA SER A 150 -9.19 -14.56 -0.95
C SER A 150 -10.37 -15.16 -0.18
N GLU A 151 -10.73 -16.44 -0.39
CA GLU A 151 -11.61 -17.21 0.50
C GLU A 151 -10.95 -17.44 1.87
N PHE A 152 -9.62 -17.54 1.95
CA PHE A 152 -8.93 -17.55 3.24
C PHE A 152 -9.25 -16.33 4.10
N TRP A 153 -9.50 -15.18 3.50
CA TRP A 153 -9.74 -13.94 4.24
C TRP A 153 -11.21 -13.70 4.60
N THR A 154 -12.10 -14.56 4.12
CA THR A 154 -13.56 -14.38 4.19
C THR A 154 -14.31 -15.66 4.57
N GLY A 155 -13.61 -16.78 4.69
CA GLY A 155 -14.14 -18.06 5.15
C GLY A 155 -14.21 -18.12 6.69
N PRO A 156 -15.21 -18.80 7.26
CA PRO A 156 -15.31 -19.00 8.69
C PRO A 156 -14.31 -20.10 9.10
N TRP A 157 -13.08 -19.73 9.45
CA TRP A 157 -12.10 -20.68 9.99
C TRP A 157 -12.43 -21.03 11.44
N LEU A 158 -13.58 -21.67 11.62
CA LEU A 158 -13.95 -22.51 12.74
C LEU A 158 -14.21 -23.91 12.18
N THR A 159 -13.17 -24.60 11.71
CA THR A 159 -13.24 -26.07 11.60
C THR A 159 -12.59 -26.66 12.82
N GLY A 160 -13.29 -26.52 13.95
CA GLY A 160 -13.16 -27.37 15.11
C GLY A 160 -14.40 -28.25 15.19
N THR A 161 -14.39 -29.36 14.45
CA THR A 161 -15.15 -30.59 14.75
C THR A 161 -14.26 -31.76 14.41
#